data_AF-A0A969F8U6-F1
#
_entry.id   AF-A0A969F8U6-F1
#
_cell.length_a   1.000
_cell.length_b   1.000
_cell.length_c   1.000
_cell.angle_alpha   90.00
_cell.angle_beta   90.00
_cell.angle_gamma   90.00
#
_symmetry.space_group_name_H-M   'P 1'
#
loop_
_entity.id
_entity.type
_entity.pdbx_description
1 polymer ?
#
loop_
_entity_poly.entity_id
_entity_poly.type
_entity_poly.pdbx_seq_one_letter_code
_entity_poly.pdbx_strand_id
1 'polypeptide(L)'
;MIYKRKPPPGNARRVRHIGKNLHGITTNKRGRVVQFESEQERKLILLLERDATVVDFISQPETLTFIAENGRTRQYTPDFQVWRRSGQVELHEVTVAQRRQTKETSQQREAAAQQICQQRGWTYHIHTEETLPTGYEYANLDALAPVPRRCLRR
;
A
#
# COMPACT_ATOMS: atom_id res chain seq x y z
N MET A 1 -30.99 -10.41 -4.54
CA MET A 1 -30.28 -9.38 -5.34
C MET A 1 -29.10 -8.86 -4.52
N ILE A 2 -27.87 -9.15 -4.96
CA ILE A 2 -26.63 -8.73 -4.27
C ILE A 2 -26.35 -7.28 -4.66
N TYR A 3 -26.62 -6.34 -3.76
CA TYR A 3 -26.29 -4.92 -3.96
C TYR A 3 -24.77 -4.78 -4.14
N LYS A 4 -24.32 -4.63 -5.39
CA LYS A 4 -22.92 -4.28 -5.73
C LYS A 4 -22.67 -2.83 -5.31
N ARG A 5 -22.34 -2.62 -4.03
CA ARG A 5 -21.90 -1.32 -3.51
C ARG A 5 -20.54 -0.98 -4.12
N LYS A 6 -20.42 0.21 -4.73
CA LYS A 6 -19.17 0.73 -5.33
C LYS A 6 -18.07 0.82 -4.26
N PRO A 7 -16.78 0.61 -4.61
CA PRO A 7 -15.68 0.87 -3.68
C PRO A 7 -15.67 2.35 -3.25
N PRO A 8 -15.13 2.68 -2.07
CA PRO A 8 -14.99 4.07 -1.66
C PRO A 8 -14.16 4.86 -2.69
N PRO A 9 -14.49 6.14 -2.91
CA PRO A 9 -13.85 6.96 -3.94
C PRO A 9 -12.34 7.04 -3.70
N GLY A 10 -11.54 6.68 -4.71
CA GLY A 10 -10.07 6.67 -4.65
C GLY A 10 -9.41 5.28 -4.63
N ASN A 11 -10.19 4.20 -4.50
CA ASN A 11 -9.62 2.84 -4.45
C ASN A 11 -10.09 2.00 -5.63
N ALA A 12 -9.15 1.35 -6.32
CA ALA A 12 -9.42 0.53 -7.50
C ALA A 12 -10.28 -0.73 -7.20
N ARG A 13 -10.26 -1.23 -5.96
CA ARG A 13 -11.02 -2.42 -5.53
C ARG A 13 -11.47 -2.30 -4.07
N ARG A 14 -12.48 -3.10 -3.70
CA ARG A 14 -12.94 -3.27 -2.31
C ARG A 14 -12.24 -4.49 -1.71
N VAL A 15 -11.62 -4.33 -0.54
CA VAL A 15 -11.09 -5.48 0.22
C VAL A 15 -12.23 -6.44 0.54
N ARG A 16 -12.06 -7.70 0.12
CA ARG A 16 -12.96 -8.79 0.49
C ARG A 16 -12.43 -9.47 1.73
N HIS A 17 -13.30 -9.66 2.71
CA HIS A 17 -13.02 -10.44 3.91
C HIS A 17 -12.71 -11.90 3.52
N ILE A 18 -11.44 -12.30 3.52
CA ILE A 18 -11.00 -13.69 3.38
C ILE A 18 -10.47 -14.17 4.74
N GLY A 19 -11.35 -14.28 5.73
CA GLY A 19 -11.34 -15.19 6.89
C GLY A 19 -10.15 -15.29 7.86
N LYS A 20 -8.92 -14.93 7.49
CA LYS A 20 -7.70 -15.15 8.27
C LYS A 20 -6.73 -13.96 8.33
N ASN A 21 -6.82 -12.98 7.44
CA ASN A 21 -5.91 -11.83 7.41
C ASN A 21 -6.59 -10.57 7.96
N LEU A 22 -5.85 -9.75 8.71
CA LEU A 22 -6.32 -8.45 9.18
C LEU A 22 -6.57 -7.54 7.96
N HIS A 23 -7.82 -7.16 7.73
CA HIS A 23 -8.19 -6.18 6.72
C HIS A 23 -9.03 -5.07 7.33
N GLY A 24 -8.95 -3.88 6.72
CA GLY A 24 -9.68 -2.73 7.22
C GLY A 24 -9.59 -1.52 6.32
N ILE A 25 -10.28 -0.48 6.76
CA ILE A 25 -10.19 0.86 6.19
C ILE A 25 -9.68 1.81 7.26
N THR A 26 -8.81 2.72 6.87
CA THR A 26 -8.38 3.85 7.67
C THR A 26 -8.48 5.12 6.83
N THR A 27 -8.41 6.27 7.48
CA THR A 27 -8.33 7.57 6.80
C THR A 27 -6.93 8.10 6.94
N ASN A 28 -6.34 8.57 5.83
CA ASN A 28 -5.04 9.21 5.86
C ASN A 28 -5.12 10.66 6.39
N LYS A 29 -3.96 11.29 6.56
CA LYS A 29 -3.77 12.73 6.90
C LYS A 29 -4.63 13.70 6.09
N ARG A 30 -5.04 13.33 4.87
CA ARG A 30 -5.82 14.14 3.93
C ARG A 30 -7.31 13.76 3.88
N GLY A 31 -7.74 12.85 4.75
CA GLY A 31 -9.12 12.38 4.85
C GLY A 31 -9.53 11.39 3.76
N ARG A 32 -8.57 10.84 2.99
CA ARG A 32 -8.85 9.79 1.99
C ARG A 32 -8.94 8.43 2.65
N VAL A 33 -9.85 7.61 2.15
CA VAL A 33 -10.04 6.24 2.65
C VAL A 33 -8.94 5.35 2.08
N VAL A 34 -8.09 4.82 2.94
CA VAL A 34 -7.02 3.90 2.60
C VAL A 34 -7.40 2.50 3.08
N GLN A 35 -7.28 1.52 2.19
CA GLN A 35 -7.58 0.12 2.45
C GLN A 35 -6.28 -0.64 2.71
N PHE A 36 -6.32 -1.58 3.65
CA PHE A 36 -5.23 -2.54 3.89
C PHE A 36 -5.80 -3.96 3.98
N GLU A 37 -5.04 -4.93 3.50
CA GLU A 37 -5.39 -6.35 3.45
C GLU A 37 -4.53 -7.22 4.38
N SER A 38 -3.56 -6.60 5.06
CA SER A 38 -2.63 -7.25 5.99
C SER A 38 -2.16 -6.32 7.12
N GLU A 39 -1.60 -6.92 8.18
CA GLU A 39 -1.02 -6.17 9.30
C GLU A 39 0.22 -5.36 8.88
N GLN A 40 1.01 -5.91 7.95
CA GLN A 40 2.20 -5.27 7.41
C GLN A 40 1.84 -3.99 6.66
N GLU A 41 0.76 -4.00 5.88
CA GLU A 41 0.23 -2.80 5.23
C GLU A 41 -0.29 -1.79 6.24
N ARG A 42 -0.97 -2.24 7.31
CA ARG A 42 -1.40 -1.35 8.41
C ARG A 42 -0.21 -0.66 9.07
N LYS A 43 0.88 -1.38 9.33
CA LYS A 43 2.14 -0.82 9.87
C LYS A 43 2.70 0.25 8.96
N LEU A 44 2.77 -0.02 7.65
CA LEU A 44 3.25 0.94 6.67
C LEU A 44 2.37 2.20 6.66
N ILE A 45 1.05 2.06 6.70
CA ILE A 45 0.15 3.21 6.79
C ILE A 45 0.44 4.04 8.04
N LEU A 46 0.64 3.42 9.20
CA LEU A 46 0.97 4.15 10.44
C LEU A 46 2.30 4.93 10.32
N LEU A 47 3.30 4.36 9.65
CA LEU A 47 4.57 5.04 9.38
C LEU A 47 4.38 6.25 8.46
N LEU A 48 3.66 6.09 7.35
CA LEU A 48 3.34 7.17 6.41
C LEU A 48 2.49 8.26 7.08
N GLU A 49 1.54 7.85 7.91
CA GLU A 49 0.69 8.74 8.71
C GLU A 49 1.50 9.49 9.78
N ARG A 50 2.68 9.02 10.19
CA ARG A 50 3.55 9.75 11.12
C ARG A 50 4.61 10.60 10.41
N ASP A 51 5.03 10.22 9.22
CA ASP A 51 6.08 10.90 8.46
C ASP A 51 5.65 12.31 7.99
N ALA A 52 6.37 13.34 8.41
CA ALA A 52 6.08 14.74 8.09
C ALA A 52 6.41 15.12 6.63
N THR A 53 7.23 14.30 5.96
CA THR A 53 7.59 14.49 4.56
C THR A 53 6.52 13.95 3.62
N VAL A 54 5.63 13.07 4.08
CA VAL A 54 4.49 12.56 3.32
C VAL A 54 3.36 13.60 3.32
N VAL A 55 2.97 14.02 2.13
CA VAL A 55 1.85 14.95 1.91
C VAL A 55 0.54 14.18 1.78
N ASP A 56 0.56 13.09 1.02
CA ASP A 56 -0.61 12.26 0.77
C ASP A 56 -0.18 10.84 0.41
N PHE A 57 -1.09 9.88 0.58
CA PHE A 57 -0.88 8.51 0.12
C PHE A 57 -2.21 7.81 -0.12
N ILE A 58 -2.27 6.95 -1.13
CA ILE A 58 -3.46 6.14 -1.44
C ILE A 58 -3.10 4.67 -1.59
N SER A 59 -4.03 3.81 -1.21
CA SER A 59 -3.93 2.36 -1.43
C SER A 59 -4.46 1.99 -2.81
N GLN A 60 -3.73 1.13 -3.53
CA GLN A 60 -4.12 0.57 -4.82
C GLN A 60 -4.55 1.66 -5.82
N PRO A 61 -3.63 2.58 -6.16
CA PRO A 61 -3.88 3.78 -6.95
C PRO A 61 -4.41 3.46 -8.35
N GLU A 62 -3.54 2.91 -9.19
CA GLU A 62 -3.79 2.59 -10.59
C GLU A 62 -3.01 1.34 -10.98
N THR A 63 -3.58 0.56 -11.89
CA THR A 63 -2.91 -0.60 -12.47
C THR A 63 -1.92 -0.12 -13.54
N LEU A 64 -0.63 -0.27 -13.27
CA LEU A 64 0.46 0.01 -14.21
C LEU A 64 0.60 -1.14 -15.21
N THR A 65 0.62 -0.81 -16.50
CA THR A 65 0.88 -1.78 -17.58
C THR A 65 2.36 -1.77 -17.94
N PHE A 66 2.96 -2.96 -18.03
CA PHE A 66 4.34 -3.14 -18.50
C PHE A 66 4.46 -4.29 -19.48
N ILE A 67 5.49 -4.24 -20.32
CA ILE A 67 5.84 -5.34 -21.22
C ILE A 67 6.84 -6.23 -20.46
N ALA A 68 6.47 -7.47 -20.19
CA ALA A 68 7.37 -8.44 -19.58
C ALA A 68 8.43 -8.93 -20.59
N GLU A 69 9.53 -9.52 -20.12
CA GLU A 69 10.62 -10.03 -20.97
C GLU A 69 10.15 -11.01 -22.06
N ASN A 70 9.04 -11.71 -21.82
CA ASN A 70 8.41 -12.60 -22.79
C ASN A 70 7.54 -11.87 -23.85
N GLY A 71 7.63 -10.55 -23.95
CA GLY A 71 6.85 -9.70 -24.86
C GLY A 71 5.38 -9.54 -24.51
N ARG A 72 4.90 -10.16 -23.41
CA ARG A 72 3.48 -10.05 -23.01
C ARG A 72 3.25 -8.80 -22.19
N THR A 73 2.16 -8.10 -22.50
CA THR A 73 1.68 -7.01 -21.64
C THR A 73 1.15 -7.61 -20.34
N ARG A 74 1.72 -7.20 -19.22
CA ARG A 74 1.28 -7.53 -17.87
C ARG A 74 0.82 -6.28 -17.15
N GLN A 75 -0.08 -6.51 -16.21
CA GLN A 75 -0.66 -5.49 -15.35
C GLN A 75 -0.17 -5.70 -13.93
N TYR A 76 0.25 -4.63 -13.28
CA TYR A 76 0.72 -4.62 -11.91
C TYR A 76 0.11 -3.43 -11.18
N THR A 77 -0.53 -3.68 -10.04
CA THR A 77 -1.11 -2.62 -9.21
C THR A 77 -0.27 -2.56 -7.94
N PRO A 78 0.41 -1.44 -7.66
CA PRO A 78 1.17 -1.29 -6.42
C PRO A 78 0.23 -1.21 -5.22
N ASP A 79 0.69 -1.64 -4.05
CA ASP A 79 -0.12 -1.58 -2.83
C ASP A 79 -0.38 -0.14 -2.38
N PHE A 80 0.64 0.72 -2.39
CA PHE A 80 0.51 2.14 -2.05
C PHE A 80 1.26 3.05 -3.00
N GLN A 81 0.70 4.25 -3.20
CA GLN A 81 1.40 5.38 -3.80
C GLN A 81 1.42 6.53 -2.82
N VAL A 82 2.59 7.12 -2.65
CA VAL A 82 2.91 8.14 -1.66
C VAL A 82 3.44 9.37 -2.38
N TRP A 83 2.94 10.53 -2.02
CA TRP A 83 3.42 11.83 -2.50
C TRP A 83 4.20 12.51 -1.39
N ARG A 84 5.48 12.79 -1.66
CA ARG A 84 6.37 13.52 -0.75
C ARG A 84 6.24 15.02 -0.98
N ARG A 85 6.60 15.80 0.05
CA ARG A 85 6.65 17.26 0.01
C ARG A 85 7.67 17.80 -1.00
N SER A 86 8.70 17.01 -1.31
CA SER A 86 9.68 17.32 -2.37
C SER A 86 9.10 17.27 -3.78
N GLY A 87 7.85 16.80 -3.95
CA GLY A 87 7.24 16.52 -5.26
C GLY A 87 7.56 15.13 -5.79
N GLN A 88 8.38 14.35 -5.08
CA GLN A 88 8.71 12.97 -5.43
C GLN A 88 7.53 12.04 -5.16
N VAL A 89 7.30 11.13 -6.10
CA VAL A 89 6.27 10.09 -5.99
C VAL A 89 6.95 8.76 -5.71
N GLU A 90 6.46 8.08 -4.70
CA GLU A 90 6.99 6.81 -4.23
C GLU A 90 5.91 5.73 -4.33
N LEU A 91 6.28 4.56 -4.84
CA LEU A 91 5.45 3.37 -4.82
C LEU A 91 5.96 2.45 -3.73
N HIS A 92 5.07 2.02 -2.85
CA HIS A 92 5.40 1.10 -1.76
C HIS A 92 4.66 -0.22 -1.98
N GLU A 93 5.42 -1.30 -2.06
CA GLU A 93 4.91 -2.67 -2.13
C GLU A 93 5.17 -3.37 -0.80
N VAL A 94 4.20 -4.12 -0.29
CA VAL A 94 4.35 -4.90 0.94
C VAL A 94 4.39 -6.39 0.60
N THR A 95 5.54 -7.03 0.83
CA THR A 95 5.73 -8.46 0.55
C THR A 95 6.39 -9.18 1.71
N VAL A 96 6.24 -10.51 1.76
CA VAL A 96 6.96 -11.33 2.75
C VAL A 96 8.31 -11.72 2.15
N ALA A 97 9.41 -11.57 2.90
CA ALA A 97 10.77 -11.84 2.42
C ALA A 97 10.92 -13.23 1.79
N GLN A 98 10.30 -14.24 2.41
CA GLN A 98 10.26 -15.60 1.90
C GLN A 98 9.61 -15.66 0.50
N ARG A 99 8.45 -15.02 0.29
CA ARG A 99 7.76 -14.98 -1.01
C ARG A 99 8.56 -14.26 -2.09
N ARG A 100 9.40 -13.29 -1.70
CA ARG A 100 10.29 -12.59 -2.63
C ARG A 100 11.38 -13.52 -3.16
N GLN A 101 11.94 -14.38 -2.32
CA GLN A 101 13.01 -15.30 -2.71
C GLN A 101 12.49 -16.54 -3.45
N THR A 102 11.33 -17.07 -3.08
CA THR A 102 10.85 -18.35 -3.63
C THR A 102 10.08 -18.22 -4.96
N LYS A 103 9.62 -17.01 -5.32
CA LYS A 103 8.79 -16.81 -6.52
C LYS A 103 9.48 -15.93 -7.55
N GLU A 104 9.92 -16.54 -8.64
CA GLU A 104 10.43 -15.85 -9.83
C GLU A 104 9.45 -14.78 -10.36
N THR A 105 8.14 -15.05 -10.26
CA THR A 105 7.10 -14.07 -10.61
C THR A 105 7.13 -12.80 -9.74
N SER A 106 7.58 -12.89 -8.49
CA SER A 106 7.79 -11.71 -7.62
C SER A 106 8.97 -10.87 -8.10
N GLN A 107 10.09 -11.52 -8.46
CA GLN A 107 11.29 -10.84 -8.96
C GLN A 107 11.03 -10.14 -10.30
N GLN A 108 10.32 -10.81 -11.22
CA GLN A 108 9.92 -10.19 -12.50
C GLN A 108 9.00 -8.97 -12.31
N ARG A 109 8.08 -9.03 -11.33
CA ARG A 109 7.21 -7.90 -11.00
C ARG A 109 8.00 -6.74 -10.39
N GLU A 110 8.91 -7.05 -9.48
CA GLU A 110 9.79 -6.06 -8.86
C GLU A 110 10.65 -5.35 -9.91
N ALA A 111 11.31 -6.11 -10.79
CA ALA A 111 12.12 -5.53 -11.87
C ALA A 111 11.29 -4.63 -12.79
N ALA A 112 10.08 -5.08 -13.18
CA ALA A 112 9.18 -4.28 -13.98
C ALA A 112 8.70 -3.01 -13.25
N ALA A 113 8.37 -3.11 -11.98
CA ALA A 113 7.94 -1.97 -11.17
C ALA A 113 9.06 -0.94 -11.03
N GLN A 114 10.30 -1.38 -10.81
CA GLN A 114 11.48 -0.52 -10.79
C GLN A 114 11.70 0.19 -12.12
N GLN A 115 11.58 -0.53 -13.24
CA GLN A 115 11.71 0.06 -14.58
C GLN A 115 10.64 1.13 -14.85
N ILE A 116 9.38 0.86 -14.52
CA ILE A 116 8.29 1.84 -14.67
C ILE A 116 8.55 3.06 -13.78
N CYS A 117 9.00 2.84 -12.55
CA CYS A 117 9.32 3.92 -11.64
C CYS A 117 10.45 4.79 -12.19
N GLN A 118 11.53 4.17 -12.67
CA GLN A 118 12.65 4.88 -13.27
C GLN A 118 12.22 5.71 -14.51
N GLN A 119 11.38 5.15 -15.37
CA GLN A 119 10.84 5.87 -16.53
C GLN A 119 9.96 7.06 -16.16
N ARG A 120 9.21 6.97 -15.06
CA ARG A 120 8.31 8.02 -14.57
C ARG A 120 8.98 9.00 -13.60
N GLY A 121 10.23 8.77 -13.23
CA GLY A 121 10.92 9.53 -12.18
C GLY A 121 10.35 9.27 -10.77
N TRP A 122 9.75 8.11 -10.56
CA TRP A 122 9.22 7.66 -9.27
C TRP A 122 10.25 6.77 -8.56
N THR A 123 10.06 6.56 -7.26
CA THR A 123 10.91 5.65 -6.47
C THR A 123 10.12 4.46 -5.99
N TYR A 124 10.68 3.27 -6.18
CA TYR A 124 10.05 2.02 -5.78
C TYR A 124 10.66 1.53 -4.47
N HIS A 125 9.83 1.33 -3.46
CA HIS A 125 10.20 0.82 -2.16
C HIS A 125 9.48 -0.49 -1.87
N ILE A 126 10.22 -1.49 -1.42
CA ILE A 126 9.67 -2.77 -1.00
C ILE A 126 9.80 -2.87 0.51
N HIS A 127 8.69 -3.15 1.16
CA HIS A 127 8.60 -3.35 2.59
C HIS A 127 8.40 -4.84 2.87
N THR A 128 9.36 -5.43 3.56
CA THR A 128 9.27 -6.77 4.13
C THR A 128 9.04 -6.72 5.63
N GLU A 129 8.77 -7.88 6.22
CA GLU A 129 8.66 -8.06 7.67
C GLU A 129 9.91 -7.59 8.43
N GLU A 130 11.07 -7.54 7.76
CA GLU A 130 12.35 -7.09 8.31
C GLU A 130 12.48 -5.56 8.31
N THR A 131 11.87 -4.89 7.33
CA THR A 131 11.89 -3.41 7.22
C THR A 131 10.78 -2.75 8.04
N LEU A 132 9.75 -3.52 8.41
CA LEU A 132 8.61 -3.01 9.17
C LEU A 132 8.84 -3.18 10.67
N PRO A 133 8.38 -2.23 11.50
CA PRO A 133 8.57 -2.26 12.94
C PRO A 133 7.96 -3.53 13.55
N THR A 134 8.74 -4.19 14.41
CA THR A 134 8.35 -5.43 15.09
C THR A 134 8.33 -5.24 16.61
N GLY A 135 7.55 -6.06 17.31
CA GLY A 135 7.43 -6.02 18.77
C GLY A 135 6.98 -4.66 19.30
N TYR A 136 7.80 -4.07 20.18
CA TYR A 136 7.47 -2.83 20.91
C TYR A 136 7.35 -1.61 20.00
N GLU A 137 8.08 -1.55 18.88
CA GLU A 137 7.97 -0.44 17.93
C GLU A 137 6.58 -0.36 17.32
N TYR A 138 6.00 -1.51 16.99
CA TYR A 138 4.63 -1.58 16.50
C TYR A 138 3.62 -1.21 17.60
N ALA A 139 3.80 -1.72 18.81
CA ALA A 139 2.90 -1.41 19.94
C ALA A 139 2.90 0.10 20.25
N ASN A 140 4.07 0.74 20.19
CA ASN A 140 4.21 2.17 20.37
C ASN A 140 3.58 2.97 19.22
N LEU A 141 3.77 2.53 17.97
CA LEU A 141 3.14 3.16 16.81
C LEU A 141 1.61 3.04 16.87
N ASP A 142 1.09 1.90 17.33
CA ASP A 142 -0.34 1.69 17.50
C ASP A 142 -0.91 2.54 18.64
N ALA A 143 -0.20 2.64 19.77
CA ALA A 143 -0.59 3.47 20.90
C ALA A 143 -0.53 4.97 20.59
N LEU A 144 0.44 5.39 19.77
CA LEU A 144 0.61 6.78 19.33
C LEU A 144 -0.22 7.12 18.09
N ALA A 145 -0.86 6.12 17.46
CA ALA A 145 -1.75 6.36 16.35
C ALA A 145 -2.89 7.27 16.82
N PRO A 146 -3.20 8.36 16.10
CA PRO A 146 -4.31 9.22 16.47
C PRO A 146 -5.57 8.36 16.57
N VAL A 147 -6.24 8.41 17.73
CA VAL A 147 -7.49 7.69 17.96
C VAL A 147 -8.42 8.02 16.79
N PRO A 148 -8.94 7.04 16.04
CA PRO A 148 -9.79 7.32 14.90
C PRO A 148 -10.92 8.20 15.42
N ARG A 149 -11.04 9.41 14.84
CA ARG A 149 -12.11 10.35 15.20
C ARG A 149 -13.41 9.60 14.99
N ARG A 150 -13.98 9.11 16.08
CA ARG A 150 -15.24 8.38 16.08
C ARG A 150 -16.20 9.34 15.39
N CYS A 151 -16.67 8.98 14.19
CA CYS A 151 -17.76 9.69 13.55
C CYS A 151 -18.91 9.62 14.55
N LEU A 152 -19.11 10.69 15.32
CA LEU A 152 -20.31 10.93 16.08
C LEU A 152 -21.40 11.01 15.03
N ARG A 153 -22.05 9.87 14.78
CA ARG A 153 -23.34 9.83 14.11
C ARG A 153 -24.25 10.72 14.95
N ARG A 154 -24.52 11.93 14.45
CA ARG A 154 -25.68 12.70 14.87
C ARG A 154 -26.92 12.08 14.24
#